data_AF-J0QU97-F1
#
_entry.id   AF-J0QU97-F1
#
_cell.length_a   1.000
_cell.length_b   1.000
_cell.length_c   1.000
_cell.angle_alpha   90.00
_cell.angle_beta   90.00
_cell.angle_gamma   90.00
#
_symmetry.space_group_name_H-M   'P 1'
#
loop_
_entity.id
_entity.type
_entity.pdbx_description
1 polymer ?
#
loop_
_entity_poly.entity_id
_entity_poly.type
_entity_poly.pdbx_seq_one_letter_code
_entity_poly.pdbx_strand_id
1 'polypeptide(L)'
;QALGKMSDEVVATQYLGQERKFWSADPIEAEFEMTYKGEKITQKNKVYQREDLFDPNKIVKLRKNGKIVWVTNIDRMKAGRAPIGFDGHPVELHHMLQIQDSPIAEISRKFHQEHTSVIHIYPKTQKSLIDRDMFDRWRPQYWKERAKAIEEKMKLKQ
;
A
#
# COMPACT_ATOMS: atom_id res chain seq x y z
N GLN A 1 -18.79 8.36 -21.58
CA GLN A 1 -18.54 9.54 -20.73
C GLN A 1 -17.17 9.38 -20.11
N ALA A 2 -16.25 10.29 -20.43
CA ALA A 2 -14.90 10.27 -19.88
C ALA A 2 -14.96 10.70 -18.41
N LEU A 3 -14.72 9.76 -17.50
CA LEU A 3 -14.45 10.04 -16.09
C LEU A 3 -13.09 10.74 -16.03
N GLY A 4 -13.10 12.06 -16.20
CA GLY A 4 -11.95 12.91 -15.92
C GLY A 4 -11.49 12.67 -14.49
N LYS A 5 -10.16 12.72 -14.28
CA LYS A 5 -9.51 12.60 -12.97
C LYS A 5 -10.32 13.35 -11.91
N MET A 6 -11.02 12.62 -11.03
CA MET A 6 -11.61 13.22 -9.85
C MET A 6 -10.47 13.85 -9.05
N SER A 7 -10.64 15.11 -8.63
CA SER A 7 -9.62 15.78 -7.83
C SER A 7 -9.44 15.05 -6.50
N ASP A 8 -8.23 15.07 -5.95
CA ASP A 8 -7.93 14.45 -4.66
C ASP A 8 -8.86 14.97 -3.55
N GLU A 9 -9.33 16.21 -3.67
CA GLU A 9 -10.29 16.84 -2.76
C GLU A 9 -11.69 16.24 -2.87
N VAL A 10 -12.15 15.84 -4.05
CA VAL A 10 -13.43 15.14 -4.25
C VAL A 10 -13.32 13.69 -3.77
N VAL A 11 -12.19 13.01 -4.01
CA VAL A 11 -11.90 11.68 -3.44
C VAL A 11 -11.91 11.76 -1.92
N ALA A 12 -11.27 12.77 -1.36
CA ALA A 12 -11.24 13.01 0.07
C ALA A 12 -12.61 13.36 0.65
N THR A 13 -13.37 14.24 0.01
CA THR A 13 -14.63 14.73 0.61
C THR A 13 -15.75 13.70 0.46
N GLN A 14 -15.83 13.00 -0.67
CA GLN A 14 -16.90 12.05 -0.95
C GLN A 14 -16.67 10.67 -0.31
N TYR A 15 -15.41 10.25 -0.14
CA TYR A 15 -15.06 8.92 0.39
C TYR A 15 -14.28 8.93 1.72
N LEU A 16 -13.51 9.99 2.03
CA LEU A 16 -12.90 10.20 3.35
C LEU A 16 -13.79 11.04 4.29
N GLY A 17 -14.86 11.68 3.78
CA GLY A 17 -15.76 12.54 4.56
C GLY A 17 -16.47 11.84 5.72
N GLN A 18 -16.74 10.53 5.60
CA GLN A 18 -17.34 9.75 6.70
C GLN A 18 -16.30 9.19 7.69
N GLU A 19 -15.01 9.09 7.33
CA GLU A 19 -14.04 8.27 8.05
C GLU A 19 -12.62 8.90 8.09
N ARG A 20 -12.51 10.23 8.14
CA ARG A 20 -11.22 10.97 8.30
C ARG A 20 -10.38 10.52 9.50
N LYS A 21 -10.96 9.79 10.45
CA LYS A 21 -10.23 9.23 11.61
C LYS A 21 -9.13 8.22 11.23
N PHE A 22 -9.21 7.58 10.07
CA PHE A 22 -8.24 6.54 9.69
C PHE A 22 -7.05 7.04 8.86
N TRP A 23 -7.19 8.19 8.19
CA TRP A 23 -6.26 8.66 7.15
C TRP A 23 -5.77 10.08 7.44
N SER A 24 -5.54 10.40 8.71
CA SER A 24 -5.25 11.76 9.19
C SER A 24 -3.83 12.25 8.93
N ALA A 25 -2.94 11.39 8.42
CA ALA A 25 -1.58 11.77 8.07
C ALA A 25 -1.52 12.27 6.62
N ASP A 26 -0.70 13.29 6.39
CA ASP A 26 -0.42 13.77 5.04
C ASP A 26 0.14 12.62 4.19
N PRO A 27 -0.41 12.36 2.99
CA PRO A 27 0.09 11.30 2.14
C PRO A 27 1.47 11.65 1.61
N ILE A 28 2.27 10.63 1.33
CA ILE A 28 3.50 10.79 0.57
C ILE A 28 3.21 10.65 -0.93
N GLU A 29 4.06 11.23 -1.76
CA GLU A 29 4.12 10.90 -3.18
C GLU A 29 5.10 9.75 -3.40
N ALA A 30 4.60 8.64 -3.92
CA ALA A 30 5.41 7.48 -4.28
C ALA A 30 5.47 7.39 -5.82
N GLU A 31 6.64 7.73 -6.37
CA GLU A 31 6.91 7.78 -7.80
C GLU A 31 8.05 6.82 -8.14
N PHE A 32 7.80 5.92 -9.09
CA PHE A 32 8.75 4.89 -9.47
C PHE A 32 8.85 4.75 -10.99
N GLU A 33 10.09 4.80 -11.50
CA GLU A 33 10.40 4.37 -12.86
C GLU A 33 10.46 2.84 -12.91
N MET A 34 9.82 2.24 -13.92
CA MET A 34 9.88 0.80 -14.14
C MET A 34 9.74 0.44 -15.62
N THR A 35 10.21 -0.75 -15.98
CA THR A 35 9.95 -1.32 -17.30
C THR A 35 8.66 -2.13 -17.27
N TYR A 36 7.72 -1.76 -18.14
CA TYR A 36 6.45 -2.46 -18.34
C TYR A 36 6.19 -2.63 -19.83
N LYS A 37 5.89 -3.86 -20.26
CA LYS A 37 5.66 -4.21 -21.68
C LYS A 37 6.76 -3.74 -22.65
N GLY A 38 8.02 -3.70 -22.19
CA GLY A 38 9.16 -3.27 -22.99
C GLY A 38 9.43 -1.76 -22.98
N GLU A 39 8.55 -0.97 -22.35
CA GLU A 39 8.68 0.48 -22.27
C GLU A 39 9.08 0.92 -20.87
N LYS A 40 9.83 2.02 -20.77
CA LYS A 40 10.04 2.71 -19.50
C LYS A 40 8.82 3.57 -19.20
N ILE A 41 8.26 3.39 -18.03
CA ILE A 41 7.12 4.16 -17.53
C ILE A 41 7.45 4.74 -16.15
N THR A 42 6.78 5.84 -15.81
CA THR A 42 6.79 6.41 -14.46
C THR A 42 5.38 6.28 -13.90
N GLN A 43 5.25 5.56 -12.78
CA GLN A 43 3.99 5.43 -12.05
C GLN A 43 4.07 6.23 -10.77
N LYS A 44 3.08 7.12 -10.56
CA LYS A 44 2.96 7.97 -9.39
C LYS A 44 1.64 7.71 -8.67
N ASN A 45 1.71 7.51 -7.36
CA ASN A 45 0.53 7.39 -6.50
C ASN A 45 0.75 8.20 -5.21
N LYS A 46 -0.31 8.83 -4.70
CA LYS A 46 -0.36 9.32 -3.33
C LYS A 46 -0.58 8.15 -2.38
N VAL A 47 0.17 8.06 -1.29
CA VAL A 47 0.06 6.94 -0.35
C VAL A 47 -0.13 7.42 1.08
N TYR A 48 -1.24 7.01 1.68
CA TYR A 48 -1.55 7.20 3.08
C TYR A 48 -0.94 6.06 3.89
N GLN A 49 0.19 6.35 4.53
CA GLN A 49 0.93 5.41 5.37
C GLN A 49 0.35 5.35 6.78
N ARG A 50 0.48 4.21 7.43
CA ARG A 50 0.05 4.01 8.82
C ARG A 50 1.10 3.29 9.65
N GLU A 51 1.62 3.99 10.65
CA GLU A 51 2.65 3.48 11.56
C GLU A 51 2.09 2.49 12.60
N ASP A 52 0.77 2.44 12.80
CA ASP A 52 0.12 1.57 13.78
C ASP A 52 -0.23 0.17 13.26
N LEU A 53 -0.04 -0.08 11.96
CA LEU A 53 -0.41 -1.35 11.34
C LEU A 53 0.54 -2.50 11.66
N PHE A 54 1.82 -2.21 11.95
CA PHE A 54 2.84 -3.21 12.17
C PHE A 54 3.99 -2.69 13.03
N ASP A 55 4.64 -3.59 13.76
CA ASP A 55 5.95 -3.31 14.38
C ASP A 55 7.07 -3.61 13.36
N PRO A 56 7.93 -2.63 13.00
CA PRO A 56 9.04 -2.83 12.08
C PRO A 56 10.05 -3.92 12.52
N ASN A 57 10.24 -4.09 13.84
CA ASN A 57 11.20 -5.03 14.41
C ASN A 57 10.59 -6.42 14.69
N LYS A 58 9.28 -6.59 14.45
CA LYS A 58 8.60 -7.87 14.63
C LYS A 58 9.31 -8.97 13.86
N ILE A 59 9.77 -9.98 14.59
CA ILE A 59 10.37 -11.17 14.00
C ILE A 59 9.25 -12.06 13.45
N VAL A 60 9.38 -12.42 12.18
CA VAL A 60 8.42 -13.27 11.47
C VAL A 60 9.09 -14.56 11.00
N LYS A 61 8.30 -15.63 10.99
CA LYS A 61 8.71 -16.92 10.45
C LYS A 61 8.47 -16.94 8.94
N LEU A 62 9.50 -17.25 8.16
CA LEU A 62 9.41 -17.44 6.71
C LEU A 62 9.91 -18.82 6.31
N ARG A 63 9.30 -19.39 5.27
CA ARG A 63 9.85 -20.55 4.56
C ARG A 63 10.59 -20.06 3.31
N LYS A 64 11.87 -20.38 3.20
CA LYS A 64 12.71 -20.10 2.02
C LYS A 64 13.43 -21.37 1.62
N ASN A 65 13.19 -21.85 0.40
CA ASN A 65 13.78 -23.08 -0.15
C ASN A 65 13.64 -24.29 0.81
N GLY A 66 12.44 -24.47 1.39
CA GLY A 66 12.16 -25.54 2.35
C GLY A 66 12.67 -25.30 3.78
N LYS A 67 13.55 -24.33 4.02
CA LYS A 67 14.09 -24.00 5.35
C LYS A 67 13.29 -22.89 6.03
N ILE A 68 13.23 -22.96 7.37
CA ILE A 68 12.67 -21.88 8.18
C ILE A 68 13.77 -20.83 8.38
N VAL A 69 13.43 -19.57 8.12
CA VAL A 69 14.25 -18.41 8.43
C VAL A 69 13.41 -17.42 9.25
N TRP A 70 14.06 -16.75 10.18
CA TRP A 70 13.45 -15.71 11.00
C TRP A 70 13.99 -14.37 10.53
N VAL A 71 13.08 -13.45 10.19
CA VAL A 71 13.44 -12.12 9.67
C VAL A 71 12.54 -11.06 10.28
N THR A 72 13.00 -9.81 10.36
CA THR A 72 12.15 -8.71 10.83
C THR A 72 11.17 -8.24 9.74
N ASN A 73 10.19 -7.42 10.10
CA ASN A 73 9.34 -6.74 9.12
C ASN A 73 10.13 -5.79 8.22
N ILE A 74 11.14 -5.09 8.75
CA ILE A 74 12.09 -4.32 7.94
C ILE A 74 12.77 -5.20 6.89
N ASP A 75 13.29 -6.37 7.26
CA ASP A 75 13.94 -7.28 6.31
C ASP A 75 13.00 -7.75 5.20
N ARG A 76 11.72 -8.02 5.52
CA ARG A 76 10.71 -8.34 4.51
C ARG A 76 10.53 -7.21 3.51
N MET A 77 10.41 -5.98 4.00
CA MET A 77 10.19 -4.80 3.17
C MET A 77 11.41 -4.47 2.30
N LYS A 78 12.63 -4.64 2.81
CA LYS A 78 13.87 -4.55 2.01
C LYS A 78 13.91 -5.59 0.88
N ALA A 79 13.29 -6.75 1.09
CA ALA A 79 13.08 -7.75 0.05
C ALA A 79 11.87 -7.46 -0.87
N GLY A 80 11.23 -6.29 -0.73
CA GLY A 80 10.06 -5.87 -1.51
C GLY A 80 8.74 -6.55 -1.11
N ARG A 81 8.67 -7.12 0.09
CA ARG A 81 7.47 -7.80 0.60
C ARG A 81 6.80 -6.95 1.67
N ALA A 82 5.47 -6.96 1.68
CA ALA A 82 4.70 -6.28 2.72
C ALA A 82 5.10 -6.79 4.12
N PRO A 83 5.15 -5.90 5.12
CA PRO A 83 5.31 -6.27 6.52
C PRO A 83 4.09 -7.08 6.98
N ILE A 84 4.27 -7.90 8.01
CA ILE A 84 3.17 -8.59 8.69
C ILE A 84 2.58 -7.65 9.74
N GLY A 85 1.29 -7.35 9.59
CA GLY A 85 0.51 -6.49 10.45
C GLY A 85 0.26 -7.07 11.84
N PHE A 86 -0.40 -6.26 12.67
CA PHE A 86 -0.87 -6.64 14.00
C PHE A 86 -1.85 -7.81 13.94
N ASP A 87 -2.60 -7.93 12.84
CA ASP A 87 -3.59 -8.99 12.59
C ASP A 87 -2.97 -10.31 12.08
N GLY A 88 -1.63 -10.38 11.98
CA GLY A 88 -0.92 -11.57 11.55
C GLY A 88 -0.90 -11.77 10.02
N HIS A 89 -1.45 -10.83 9.25
CA HIS A 89 -1.48 -10.87 7.80
C HIS A 89 -0.57 -9.82 7.17
N PRO A 90 -0.16 -9.98 5.90
CA PRO A 90 0.56 -8.91 5.21
C PRO A 90 -0.28 -7.63 5.17
N VAL A 91 0.34 -6.48 5.46
CA VAL A 91 -0.29 -5.17 5.24
C VAL A 91 -0.62 -5.03 3.76
N GLU A 92 -1.84 -4.55 3.49
CA GLU A 92 -2.39 -4.47 2.14
C GLU A 92 -2.34 -3.03 1.64
N LEU A 93 -2.17 -2.88 0.33
CA LEU A 93 -2.17 -1.59 -0.36
C LEU A 93 -3.46 -1.48 -1.17
N HIS A 94 -4.39 -0.67 -0.66
CA HIS A 94 -5.72 -0.52 -1.21
C HIS A 94 -5.80 0.72 -2.12
N HIS A 95 -6.20 0.54 -3.38
CA HIS A 95 -6.50 1.67 -4.26
C HIS A 95 -7.89 2.20 -3.92
N MET A 96 -7.96 3.45 -3.47
CA MET A 96 -9.20 4.02 -2.96
C MET A 96 -10.29 4.13 -4.04
N LEU A 97 -9.90 4.34 -5.29
CA LEU A 97 -10.84 4.45 -6.42
C LEU A 97 -10.83 3.23 -7.35
N GLN A 98 -10.13 2.15 -7.01
CA GLN A 98 -9.99 0.96 -7.88
C GLN A 98 -9.52 1.26 -9.32
N ILE A 99 -8.78 2.36 -9.50
CA ILE A 99 -8.07 2.74 -10.72
C ILE A 99 -6.58 2.84 -10.41
N GLN A 100 -5.76 2.63 -11.44
CA GLN A 100 -4.31 2.51 -11.31
C GLN A 100 -3.61 3.70 -10.65
N ASP A 101 -3.94 4.93 -11.07
CA ASP A 101 -3.27 6.15 -10.61
C ASP A 101 -3.91 6.75 -9.36
N SER A 102 -4.89 6.06 -8.77
CA SER A 102 -5.59 6.59 -7.58
C SER A 102 -4.72 6.57 -6.33
N PRO A 103 -5.07 7.40 -5.32
CA PRO A 103 -4.47 7.29 -4.01
C PRO A 103 -4.61 5.89 -3.42
N ILE A 104 -3.57 5.51 -2.67
CA ILE A 104 -3.43 4.20 -2.03
C ILE A 104 -3.44 4.38 -0.51
N ALA A 105 -4.10 3.48 0.21
CA ALA A 105 -4.00 3.36 1.67
C ALA A 105 -3.28 2.07 2.07
N GLU A 106 -2.38 2.17 3.04
CA GLU A 106 -1.94 1.00 3.81
C GLU A 106 -3.09 0.58 4.75
N ILE A 107 -3.56 -0.67 4.64
CA ILE A 107 -4.65 -1.20 5.47
C ILE A 107 -4.29 -2.57 6.06
N SER A 108 -4.84 -2.92 7.22
CA SER A 108 -4.78 -4.31 7.69
C SER A 108 -5.76 -5.18 6.90
N ARG A 109 -5.48 -6.48 6.81
CA ARG A 109 -6.38 -7.41 6.15
C ARG A 109 -7.71 -7.53 6.89
N LYS A 110 -7.67 -7.50 8.22
CA LYS A 110 -8.87 -7.46 9.06
C LYS A 110 -9.76 -6.28 8.68
N PHE A 111 -9.19 -5.07 8.59
CA PHE A 111 -9.92 -3.87 8.18
C PHE A 111 -10.51 -4.01 6.78
N HIS A 112 -9.74 -4.51 5.82
CA HIS A 112 -10.24 -4.76 4.47
C HIS A 112 -11.47 -5.66 4.47
N GLN A 113 -11.43 -6.77 5.22
CA GLN A 113 -12.53 -7.72 5.29
C GLN A 113 -13.77 -7.12 5.97
N GLU A 114 -13.60 -6.47 7.11
CA GLU A 114 -14.71 -5.90 7.89
C GLU A 114 -15.39 -4.73 7.16
N HIS A 115 -14.64 -3.95 6.37
CA HIS A 115 -15.12 -2.74 5.70
C HIS A 115 -15.22 -2.90 4.17
N THR A 116 -15.24 -4.13 3.65
CA THR A 116 -15.24 -4.43 2.21
C THR A 116 -16.33 -3.66 1.44
N SER A 117 -17.54 -3.54 1.98
CA SER A 117 -18.67 -2.85 1.32
C SER A 117 -18.51 -1.33 1.29
N VAL A 118 -17.71 -0.76 2.19
CA VAL A 118 -17.49 0.68 2.32
C VAL A 118 -16.34 1.12 1.42
N ILE A 119 -15.27 0.33 1.36
CA ILE A 119 -14.03 0.75 0.69
C ILE A 119 -13.96 0.37 -0.81
N HIS A 120 -14.90 -0.44 -1.29
CA HIS A 120 -15.04 -0.77 -2.72
C HIS A 120 -16.19 0.02 -3.34
N ILE A 121 -15.84 1.07 -4.07
CA ILE A 121 -16.79 2.04 -4.63
C ILE A 121 -17.56 1.51 -5.84
N TYR A 122 -16.99 0.53 -6.57
CA TYR A 122 -17.68 -0.11 -7.68
C TYR A 122 -18.31 -1.44 -7.25
N PRO A 123 -19.48 -1.81 -7.82
CA PRO A 123 -20.07 -3.12 -7.62
C PRO A 123 -19.08 -4.23 -7.96
N LYS A 124 -19.14 -5.37 -7.25
CA LYS A 124 -18.28 -6.55 -7.51
C LYS A 124 -18.37 -7.07 -8.94
N THR A 125 -19.44 -6.73 -9.66
CA THR A 125 -19.67 -7.08 -11.06
C THR A 125 -18.87 -6.22 -12.05
N GLN A 126 -18.32 -5.08 -11.60
CA GLN A 126 -17.48 -4.22 -12.40
C GLN A 126 -16.01 -4.63 -12.26
N LYS A 127 -15.32 -4.82 -13.39
CA LYS A 127 -13.90 -5.17 -13.41
C LYS A 127 -13.08 -4.00 -12.86
N SER A 128 -12.20 -4.28 -11.90
CA SER A 128 -11.16 -3.37 -11.44
C SER A 128 -10.39 -2.79 -12.62
N LEU A 129 -10.20 -1.46 -12.63
CA LEU A 129 -9.40 -0.76 -13.65
C LEU A 129 -7.91 -0.70 -13.30
N ILE A 130 -7.51 -1.25 -12.15
CA ILE A 130 -6.11 -1.46 -11.77
C ILE A 130 -5.45 -2.44 -12.75
N ASP A 131 -4.31 -2.05 -13.31
CA ASP A 131 -3.43 -2.94 -14.03
C ASP A 131 -2.59 -3.72 -13.00
N ARG A 132 -2.98 -4.97 -12.75
CA ARG A 132 -2.37 -5.81 -11.71
C ARG A 132 -0.90 -6.12 -11.98
N ASP A 133 -0.53 -6.33 -13.24
CA ASP A 133 0.85 -6.66 -13.61
C ASP A 133 1.76 -5.46 -13.41
N MET A 134 1.26 -4.26 -13.70
CA MET A 134 1.98 -3.02 -13.43
C MET A 134 2.07 -2.76 -11.93
N PHE A 135 0.98 -2.93 -11.19
CA PHE A 135 0.99 -2.75 -9.73
C PHE A 135 1.91 -3.75 -9.00
N ASP A 136 2.00 -4.98 -9.49
CA ASP A 136 2.89 -6.01 -8.94
C ASP A 136 4.38 -5.66 -9.13
N ARG A 137 4.72 -4.77 -10.08
CA ARG A 137 6.06 -4.20 -10.25
C ARG A 137 6.30 -2.96 -9.38
N TRP A 138 5.26 -2.15 -9.17
CA TRP A 138 5.29 -0.96 -8.33
C TRP A 138 5.42 -1.31 -6.83
N ARG A 139 4.62 -2.26 -6.35
CA ARG A 139 4.49 -2.61 -4.92
C ARG A 139 5.80 -3.01 -4.24
N PRO A 140 6.70 -3.82 -4.86
CA PRO A 140 7.99 -4.14 -4.24
C PRO A 140 8.90 -2.93 -4.08
N GLN A 141 8.82 -1.94 -4.99
CA GLN A 141 9.60 -0.71 -4.88
C GLN A 141 9.09 0.16 -3.72
N TYR A 142 7.76 0.29 -3.63
CA TYR A 142 7.11 0.98 -2.52
C TYR A 142 7.58 0.45 -1.16
N TRP A 143 7.53 -0.88 -0.95
CA TRP A 143 7.94 -1.46 0.34
C TRP A 143 9.43 -1.23 0.64
N LYS A 144 10.30 -1.25 -0.37
CA LYS A 144 11.72 -0.97 -0.17
C LYS A 144 11.95 0.48 0.25
N GLU A 145 11.29 1.45 -0.37
CA GLU A 145 11.38 2.85 0.05
C GLU A 145 10.77 3.07 1.45
N ARG A 146 9.64 2.43 1.75
CA ARG A 146 9.05 2.44 3.11
C ARG A 146 10.05 1.93 4.15
N ALA A 147 10.82 0.89 3.85
CA ALA A 147 11.85 0.36 4.74
C ALA A 147 12.97 1.37 4.99
N LYS A 148 13.50 2.00 3.93
CA LYS A 148 14.55 3.02 4.06
C LYS A 148 14.09 4.17 4.95
N ALA A 149 12.89 4.70 4.70
CA ALA A 149 12.33 5.79 5.49
C ALA A 149 12.16 5.42 6.97
N ILE A 150 11.75 4.19 7.28
CA ILE A 150 11.65 3.73 8.68
C ILE A 150 13.04 3.54 9.30
N GLU A 151 13.99 2.93 8.58
CA GLU A 151 15.37 2.77 9.07
C GLU A 151 16.02 4.13 9.38
N GLU A 152 15.79 5.14 8.55
CA GLU A 152 16.24 6.52 8.80
C GLU A 152 15.60 7.11 10.05
N LYS A 153 14.26 7.00 10.21
CA LYS A 153 13.55 7.43 11.42
C LYS A 153 14.07 6.72 12.68
N MET A 154 14.45 5.44 12.58
CA MET A 154 14.99 4.68 13.70
C MET A 154 16.38 5.14 14.11
N LYS A 155 17.23 5.55 13.16
CA LYS A 155 18.56 6.11 13.45
C LYS A 155 18.49 7.46 14.15
N LEU A 156 17.50 8.29 13.79
CA LEU A 156 17.31 9.62 14.39
C LEU A 156 16.72 9.60 15.81
N LYS A 157 16.19 8.44 16.25
CA LYS A 157 15.62 8.23 17.58
C LYS A 157 16.60 7.57 18.56
N GLN A 158 17.79 7.18 18.10
CA GLN A 158 18.90 6.68 18.90
C GLN A 158 19.82 7.82 19.30
#